data_AF-U4LIE9-F1
#
_entry.id   AF-U4LIE9-F1
#
_cell.length_a   1.000
_cell.length_b   1.000
_cell.length_c   1.000
_cell.angle_alpha   90.00
_cell.angle_beta   90.00
_cell.angle_gamma   90.00
#
_symmetry.space_group_name_H-M   'P 1'
#
loop_
_entity.id
_entity.type
_entity.pdbx_description
1 polymer ?
#
loop_
_entity_poly.entity_id
_entity_poly.type
_entity_poly.pdbx_seq_one_letter_code
_entity_poly.pdbx_strand_id
1 'polypeptide(L)'
;MVTERNQHLISLKEINDWRVFLMSLISRDPVTESQNDALIQDHAIPLINAVRGLAKQQEQQFLDERLVALVPILKSAAKLYFLMWRQRANWVVKYPWKDALLDPKVMKEHDIDGDDDVPAKAKRVDMYLFPGLFKRGNADGEGYTEESVVAKAQVVCVAER
;
A
#
# COMPACT_ATOMS: atom_id res chain seq x y z
N MET A 1 7.91 -30.06 -8.66
CA MET A 1 6.62 -29.38 -8.88
C MET A 1 6.33 -28.55 -7.64
N VAL A 2 6.49 -27.23 -7.75
CA VAL A 2 6.17 -26.31 -6.65
C VAL A 2 4.69 -26.00 -6.78
N THR A 3 3.88 -26.50 -5.85
CA THR A 3 2.47 -26.11 -5.71
C THR A 3 2.40 -24.60 -5.52
N GLU A 4 1.92 -23.89 -6.55
CA GLU A 4 1.54 -22.49 -6.46
C GLU A 4 0.52 -22.36 -5.33
N ARG A 5 0.94 -21.76 -4.22
CA ARG A 5 0.00 -21.31 -3.19
C ARG A 5 -0.88 -20.27 -3.85
N ASN A 6 -2.18 -20.54 -3.93
CA ASN A 6 -3.21 -19.55 -4.23
C ASN A 6 -3.03 -18.36 -3.26
N GLN A 7 -2.23 -17.38 -3.64
CA GLN A 7 -2.16 -16.12 -2.96
C GLN A 7 -3.47 -15.42 -3.29
N HIS A 8 -4.39 -15.47 -2.33
CA HIS A 8 -5.62 -14.69 -2.43
C HIS A 8 -5.21 -13.22 -2.56
N LEU A 9 -5.35 -12.69 -3.77
CA LEU A 9 -5.06 -11.29 -4.07
C LEU A 9 -6.09 -10.45 -3.32
N ILE A 10 -5.66 -9.82 -2.24
CA ILE A 10 -6.49 -8.89 -1.48
C ILE A 10 -6.78 -7.70 -2.41
N SER A 11 -8.07 -7.51 -2.71
CA SER A 11 -8.54 -6.41 -3.53
C SER A 11 -8.36 -5.06 -2.81
N LEU A 12 -8.24 -3.98 -3.57
CA LEU A 12 -8.18 -2.63 -3.02
C LEU A 12 -9.42 -2.28 -2.17
N LYS A 13 -10.57 -2.86 -2.53
CA LYS A 13 -11.80 -2.71 -1.75
C LYS A 13 -11.64 -3.32 -0.36
N GLU A 14 -11.10 -4.54 -0.27
CA GLU A 14 -10.89 -5.22 1.01
C GLU A 14 -9.88 -4.46 1.89
N ILE A 15 -8.83 -3.89 1.30
CA ILE A 15 -7.89 -3.03 2.04
C ILE A 15 -8.60 -1.78 2.57
N ASN A 16 -9.44 -1.13 1.75
CA ASN A 16 -10.16 0.08 2.16
C ASN A 16 -11.22 -0.21 3.22
N ASP A 17 -12.00 -1.28 3.07
CA ASP A 17 -12.98 -1.73 4.05
C ASP A 17 -12.30 -2.03 5.39
N TRP A 18 -11.13 -2.67 5.34
CA TRP A 18 -10.32 -2.96 6.52
C TRP A 18 -9.77 -1.69 7.18
N ARG A 19 -9.33 -0.70 6.40
CA ARG A 19 -8.94 0.61 6.92
C ARG A 19 -10.11 1.32 7.59
N VAL A 20 -11.30 1.33 6.96
CA VAL A 20 -12.51 1.96 7.51
C VAL A 20 -12.94 1.28 8.81
N PHE A 21 -12.87 -0.05 8.88
CA PHE A 21 -13.14 -0.81 10.10
C PHE A 21 -12.17 -0.42 11.22
N LEU A 22 -10.86 -0.40 10.95
CA LEU A 22 -9.86 -0.02 11.97
C LEU A 22 -9.96 1.46 12.38
N MET A 23 -10.33 2.36 11.46
CA MET A 23 -10.67 3.76 11.77
C MET A 23 -11.86 3.89 12.72
N SER A 24 -12.85 3.00 12.61
CA SER A 24 -13.99 3.01 13.53
C SER A 24 -13.63 2.48 14.92
N LEU A 25 -12.60 1.64 15.02
CA LEU A 25 -12.11 1.04 16.25
C LEU A 25 -11.09 1.90 17.00
N ILE A 26 -10.27 2.65 16.27
CA ILE A 26 -9.14 3.43 16.79
C ILE A 26 -9.48 4.90 16.59
N SER A 27 -9.75 5.60 17.70
CA SER A 27 -10.06 7.03 17.75
C SER A 27 -9.16 7.88 16.84
N ARG A 28 -9.72 8.97 16.29
CA ARG A 28 -9.14 9.77 15.19
C ARG A 28 -7.79 10.45 15.46
N ASP A 29 -7.30 10.46 16.70
CA ASP A 29 -6.10 11.19 17.06
C ASP A 29 -4.84 10.31 16.97
N PRO A 30 -3.74 10.82 16.41
CA PRO A 30 -2.48 10.10 16.33
C PRO A 30 -1.86 9.96 17.72
N VAL A 31 -1.98 8.77 18.30
CA VAL A 31 -1.38 8.42 19.58
C VAL A 31 -0.04 7.69 19.35
N THR A 32 0.89 7.79 20.29
CA THR A 32 2.19 7.06 20.18
C THR A 32 1.98 5.55 20.15
N GLU A 33 2.95 4.81 19.60
CA GLU A 33 2.84 3.35 19.41
C GLU A 33 2.49 2.59 20.71
N SER A 34 2.98 3.06 21.86
CA SER A 34 2.66 2.50 23.19
C SER A 34 1.22 2.80 23.63
N GLN A 35 0.69 3.97 23.31
CA GLN A 35 -0.70 4.36 23.59
C GLN A 35 -1.68 3.62 22.67
N ASN A 36 -1.25 3.29 21.45
CA ASN A 36 -2.03 2.47 20.51
C ASN A 36 -2.21 1.05 21.03
N ASP A 37 -1.16 0.40 21.53
CA ASP A 37 -1.27 -0.98 22.05
C ASP A 37 -2.26 -1.07 23.24
N ALA A 38 -2.33 -0.04 24.07
CA ALA A 38 -3.33 0.07 25.15
C ALA A 38 -4.74 0.32 24.61
N LEU A 39 -4.92 1.28 23.70
CA LEU A 39 -6.21 1.57 23.06
C LEU A 39 -6.78 0.37 22.29
N ILE A 40 -5.93 -0.33 21.52
CA ILE A 40 -6.33 -1.55 20.80
C ILE A 40 -6.81 -2.61 21.79
N GLN A 41 -6.14 -2.74 22.93
CA GLN A 41 -6.53 -3.69 23.96
C GLN A 41 -7.87 -3.30 24.62
N ASP A 42 -8.06 -2.01 24.92
CA ASP A 42 -9.30 -1.48 25.49
C ASP A 42 -10.49 -1.62 24.53
N HIS A 43 -10.29 -1.49 23.22
CA HIS A 43 -11.34 -1.68 22.21
C HIS A 43 -11.52 -3.14 21.76
N ALA A 44 -10.49 -3.98 21.86
CA ALA A 44 -10.59 -5.41 21.58
C ALA A 44 -11.46 -6.14 22.60
N ILE A 45 -11.42 -5.75 23.87
CA ILE A 45 -12.18 -6.40 24.96
C ILE A 45 -13.71 -6.35 24.71
N PRO A 46 -14.33 -5.19 24.41
CA PRO A 46 -15.73 -5.11 24.02
C PRO A 46 -16.09 -5.96 22.80
N LEU A 47 -15.23 -5.98 21.79
CA LEU A 47 -15.44 -6.77 20.57
C LEU A 47 -15.39 -8.28 20.86
N ILE A 48 -14.43 -8.71 21.67
CA ILE A 48 -14.31 -10.09 22.17
C ILE A 48 -15.54 -10.48 22.98
N ASN A 49 -16.03 -9.59 23.85
CA ASN A 49 -17.24 -9.84 24.63
C ASN A 49 -18.50 -9.92 23.75
N ALA A 50 -18.59 -9.12 22.70
CA ALA A 50 -19.67 -9.20 21.72
C ALA A 50 -19.63 -10.54 20.96
N VAL A 51 -18.46 -10.98 20.50
CA VAL A 51 -18.27 -12.28 19.85
C VAL A 51 -18.60 -13.43 20.81
N ARG A 52 -18.19 -13.33 22.08
CA ARG A 52 -18.54 -14.31 23.13
C ARG A 52 -20.06 -14.40 23.33
N GLY A 53 -20.77 -13.27 23.26
CA GLY A 53 -22.23 -13.21 23.37
C GLY A 53 -22.97 -13.88 22.21
N LEU A 54 -22.30 -14.10 21.07
CA LEU A 54 -22.87 -14.79 19.90
C LEU A 54 -22.64 -16.31 19.91
N ALA A 55 -21.79 -16.81 20.82
CA ALA A 55 -21.46 -18.21 20.90
C ALA A 55 -22.41 -19.02 21.79
N LYS A 56 -22.66 -20.28 21.41
CA LYS A 56 -23.43 -21.22 22.24
C LYS A 56 -22.64 -21.58 23.51
N GLN A 57 -23.34 -21.79 24.64
CA GLN A 57 -22.72 -22.10 25.94
C GLN A 57 -21.71 -23.26 25.91
N GLN A 58 -21.95 -24.29 25.09
CA GLN A 58 -21.07 -25.46 24.96
C GLN A 58 -19.73 -25.16 24.25
N GLU A 59 -19.64 -24.04 23.53
CA GLU A 59 -18.46 -23.65 22.75
C GLU A 59 -17.64 -22.56 23.45
N GLN A 60 -18.14 -22.00 24.56
CA GLN A 60 -17.53 -20.85 25.24
C GLN A 60 -16.09 -21.11 25.71
N GLN A 61 -15.80 -22.32 26.22
CA GLN A 61 -14.46 -22.66 26.70
C GLN A 61 -13.43 -22.76 25.57
N PHE A 62 -13.85 -23.24 24.39
CA PHE A 62 -13.03 -23.27 23.17
C PHE A 62 -12.90 -21.88 22.54
N LEU A 63 -13.94 -21.06 22.65
CA LEU A 63 -13.89 -19.66 22.25
C LEU A 63 -12.92 -18.85 23.11
N ASP A 64 -12.85 -19.08 24.41
CA ASP A 64 -11.98 -18.28 25.29
C ASP A 64 -10.50 -18.41 24.90
N GLU A 65 -10.03 -19.62 24.57
CA GLU A 65 -8.67 -19.83 24.05
C GLU A 65 -8.43 -19.13 22.70
N ARG A 66 -9.43 -19.16 21.81
CA ARG A 66 -9.34 -18.51 20.49
C ARG A 66 -9.51 -16.99 20.55
N LEU A 67 -10.27 -16.48 21.52
CA LEU A 67 -10.50 -15.07 21.77
C LEU A 67 -9.25 -14.40 22.34
N VAL A 68 -8.49 -15.10 23.19
CA VAL A 68 -7.16 -14.66 23.61
C VAL A 68 -6.22 -14.51 22.40
N ALA A 69 -6.32 -15.42 21.42
CA ALA A 69 -5.55 -15.34 20.17
C ALA A 69 -6.02 -14.22 19.21
N LEU A 70 -7.23 -13.66 19.38
CA LEU A 70 -7.70 -12.53 18.57
C LEU A 70 -7.02 -11.21 18.95
N VAL A 71 -6.66 -11.02 20.21
CA VAL A 71 -5.96 -9.79 20.67
C VAL A 71 -4.67 -9.52 19.89
N PRO A 72 -3.72 -10.46 19.75
CA PRO A 72 -2.52 -10.22 18.96
C PRO A 72 -2.81 -10.00 17.47
N ILE A 73 -3.84 -10.64 16.90
CA ILE A 73 -4.27 -10.40 15.51
C ILE A 73 -4.75 -8.96 15.33
N LEU A 74 -5.58 -8.46 16.25
CA LEU A 74 -6.07 -7.09 16.25
C LEU A 74 -4.92 -6.08 16.44
N LYS A 75 -3.92 -6.40 17.29
CA LYS A 75 -2.71 -5.59 17.44
C LYS A 75 -1.89 -5.52 16.16
N SER A 76 -1.63 -6.66 15.51
CA SER A 76 -0.94 -6.71 14.22
C SER A 76 -1.70 -5.94 13.14
N ALA A 77 -3.02 -6.08 13.10
CA ALA A 77 -3.89 -5.34 12.19
C ALA A 77 -3.80 -3.83 12.42
N ALA A 78 -3.93 -3.38 13.66
CA ALA A 78 -3.83 -1.97 13.99
C ALA A 78 -2.43 -1.38 13.69
N LYS A 79 -1.35 -2.12 13.97
CA LYS A 79 0.03 -1.71 13.61
C LYS A 79 0.18 -1.51 12.11
N LEU A 80 -0.29 -2.48 11.33
CA LEU A 80 -0.28 -2.37 9.86
C LEU A 80 -1.17 -1.21 9.38
N TYR A 81 -2.30 -0.96 10.04
CA TYR A 81 -3.10 0.24 9.81
C TYR A 81 -2.35 1.53 10.11
N PHE A 82 -1.64 1.68 11.23
CA PHE A 82 -0.88 2.89 11.51
C PHE A 82 0.25 3.13 10.49
N LEU A 83 0.90 2.04 10.05
CA LEU A 83 1.86 2.09 8.95
C LEU A 83 1.20 2.61 7.67
N MET A 84 -0.02 2.16 7.35
CA MET A 84 -0.79 2.61 6.18
C MET A 84 -1.51 3.95 6.37
N TRP A 85 -1.81 4.35 7.60
CA TRP A 85 -2.48 5.61 7.95
C TRP A 85 -1.58 6.79 7.61
N ARG A 86 -0.28 6.64 7.87
CA ARG A 86 0.76 7.59 7.43
C ARG A 86 1.04 7.52 5.93
N GLN A 87 0.42 6.60 5.19
CA GLN A 87 0.62 6.40 3.76
C GLN A 87 -0.73 6.52 3.05
N ARG A 88 -1.32 7.71 3.11
CA ARG A 88 -2.45 8.12 2.25
C ARG A 88 -1.95 8.56 0.87
N ALA A 89 -0.97 7.86 0.32
CA ALA A 89 -0.51 8.08 -1.03
C ALA A 89 -0.93 6.91 -1.90
N ASN A 90 -1.48 7.20 -3.07
CA ASN A 90 -1.72 6.23 -4.11
C ASN A 90 -0.42 6.05 -4.92
N TRP A 91 0.07 4.82 -4.96
CA TRP A 91 1.24 4.43 -5.71
C TRP A 91 0.82 3.68 -6.97
N VAL A 92 1.30 4.14 -8.12
CA VAL A 92 1.01 3.50 -9.41
C VAL A 92 2.32 3.18 -10.10
N VAL A 93 2.45 1.93 -10.53
CA VAL A 93 3.53 1.48 -11.40
C VAL A 93 3.06 1.65 -12.84
N LYS A 94 3.75 2.44 -13.65
CA LYS A 94 3.42 2.63 -15.07
C LYS A 94 4.56 2.20 -15.96
N TYR A 95 4.18 1.57 -17.05
CA TYR A 95 5.08 1.26 -18.17
C TYR A 95 4.92 2.34 -19.23
N PRO A 96 6.00 2.74 -19.91
CA PRO A 96 5.91 3.54 -21.14
C PRO A 96 4.95 2.88 -22.13
N TRP A 97 4.18 3.69 -22.87
CA TRP A 97 3.37 3.15 -23.96
C TRP A 97 4.25 2.58 -25.06
N LYS A 98 3.72 1.56 -25.75
CA LYS A 98 4.37 1.02 -26.96
C LYS A 98 4.57 2.16 -27.95
N ASP A 99 5.76 2.24 -28.55
CA ASP A 99 6.13 3.27 -29.52
C ASP A 99 6.18 4.71 -28.96
N ALA A 100 6.26 4.89 -27.64
CA ALA A 100 6.36 6.20 -27.02
C ALA A 100 7.65 6.94 -27.43
N LEU A 101 7.56 8.26 -27.57
CA LEU A 101 8.73 9.12 -27.57
C LEU A 101 9.27 9.22 -26.15
N LEU A 102 10.60 9.33 -26.02
CA LEU A 102 11.25 9.56 -24.74
C LEU A 102 10.71 10.86 -24.13
N ASP A 103 10.04 10.76 -22.98
CA ASP A 103 9.67 11.90 -22.15
C ASP A 103 10.64 12.00 -20.97
N PRO A 104 11.58 12.96 -20.98
CA PRO A 104 12.58 13.11 -19.91
C PRO A 104 11.98 13.39 -18.53
N LYS A 105 10.71 13.82 -18.45
CA LYS A 105 10.04 14.06 -17.17
C LYS A 105 9.72 12.76 -16.43
N VAL A 106 9.42 11.68 -17.17
CA VAL A 106 8.93 10.42 -16.60
C VAL A 106 9.80 9.20 -16.96
N MET A 107 10.76 9.37 -17.86
CA MET A 107 11.65 8.32 -18.36
C MET A 107 13.13 8.73 -18.29
N LYS A 108 14.02 7.76 -18.11
CA LYS A 108 15.48 7.92 -18.23
C LYS A 108 16.06 6.83 -19.12
N GLU A 109 17.00 7.20 -19.97
CA GLU A 109 17.70 6.28 -20.87
C GLU A 109 18.73 5.48 -20.06
N HIS A 110 18.79 4.16 -20.27
CA HIS A 110 19.65 3.28 -19.47
C HIS A 110 21.14 3.52 -19.69
N ASP A 111 21.53 3.91 -20.91
CA ASP A 111 22.94 4.02 -21.33
C ASP A 111 23.53 5.44 -21.13
N ILE A 112 22.78 6.35 -20.50
CA ILE A 112 23.22 7.73 -20.23
C ILE A 112 23.27 7.94 -18.71
N ASP A 113 24.48 7.83 -18.16
CA ASP A 113 24.76 8.21 -16.78
C ASP A 113 24.93 9.73 -16.69
N GLY A 114 23.84 10.43 -16.40
CA GLY A 114 23.85 11.87 -16.15
C GLY A 114 22.43 12.45 -16.17
N ASP A 115 22.10 13.26 -15.17
CA ASP A 115 20.87 14.08 -15.14
C ASP A 115 21.03 15.37 -15.97
N ASP A 116 22.02 15.38 -16.88
CA ASP A 116 22.25 16.49 -17.79
C ASP A 116 21.09 16.54 -18.78
N ASP A 117 20.41 17.69 -18.81
CA ASP A 117 19.40 18.10 -19.79
C ASP A 117 20.00 18.11 -21.20
N VAL A 118 20.32 16.94 -21.75
CA VAL A 118 20.68 16.79 -23.16
C VAL A 118 19.38 17.05 -23.94
N PRO A 119 19.35 18.03 -24.86
CA PRO A 119 18.15 18.35 -25.60
C PRO A 119 17.71 17.10 -26.35
N ALA A 120 16.59 16.53 -25.91
CA ALA A 120 16.01 15.34 -26.49
C ALA A 120 15.65 15.65 -27.95
N LYS A 121 16.56 15.32 -28.88
CA LYS A 121 16.10 14.89 -30.20
C LYS A 121 15.03 13.83 -29.94
N ALA A 122 13.89 13.89 -30.64
CA ALA A 122 12.81 12.94 -30.46
C ALA A 122 13.35 11.52 -30.64
N LYS A 123 13.65 10.83 -29.54
CA LYS A 123 14.12 9.45 -29.53
C LYS A 123 12.91 8.56 -29.29
N ARG A 124 12.83 7.46 -30.02
CA ARG A 124 11.76 6.49 -29.85
C ARG A 124 12.19 5.46 -28.82
N VAL A 125 11.30 5.13 -27.88
CA VAL A 125 11.52 4.03 -26.94
C VAL A 125 11.41 2.72 -27.70
N ASP A 126 12.49 1.95 -27.71
CA ASP A 126 12.54 0.61 -28.29
C ASP A 126 12.13 -0.45 -27.26
N MET A 127 12.68 -0.32 -26.04
CA MET A 127 12.45 -1.26 -24.95
C MET A 127 12.38 -0.54 -23.60
N TYR A 128 11.57 -1.07 -22.67
CA TYR A 128 11.60 -0.67 -21.26
C TYR A 128 12.30 -1.74 -20.43
N LEU A 129 13.19 -1.32 -19.55
CA LEU A 129 13.94 -2.20 -18.64
C LEU A 129 13.31 -2.23 -17.24
N PHE A 130 12.85 -1.07 -16.77
CA PHE A 130 12.19 -0.92 -15.48
C PHE A 130 11.00 0.06 -15.57
N PRO A 131 9.88 -0.23 -14.89
CA PRO A 131 8.74 0.67 -14.87
C PRO A 131 9.02 1.93 -14.05
N GLY A 132 8.25 2.98 -14.31
CA GLY A 132 8.24 4.18 -13.48
C GLY A 132 7.33 4.03 -12.28
N LEU A 133 7.72 4.65 -11.16
CA LEU A 133 6.93 4.72 -9.93
C LEU A 133 6.35 6.12 -9.76
N PHE A 134 5.04 6.18 -9.66
CA PHE A 134 4.28 7.43 -9.56
C PHE A 134 3.53 7.47 -8.24
N LYS A 135 3.40 8.67 -7.68
CA LYS A 135 2.74 8.92 -6.41
C LYS A 135 1.74 10.06 -6.54
N ARG A 136 0.50 9.82 -6.09
CA ARG A 136 -0.52 10.85 -5.85
C ARG A 136 -0.82 10.87 -4.38
N GLY A 137 -1.05 12.04 -3.81
CA GLY A 137 -1.30 12.15 -2.39
C GLY A 137 -0.01 12.15 -1.57
N ASN A 138 -0.05 12.76 -0.39
CA ASN A 138 1.01 12.74 0.60
C ASN A 138 0.64 11.86 1.81
N ALA A 139 1.47 11.87 2.85
CA ALA A 139 1.22 11.10 4.07
C ALA A 139 -0.08 11.50 4.78
N ASP A 140 -0.48 12.76 4.61
CA ASP A 140 -1.62 13.39 5.29
C ASP A 140 -2.94 13.22 4.51
N GLY A 141 -2.85 12.79 3.25
CA GLY A 141 -4.00 12.57 2.37
C GLY A 141 -4.37 13.78 1.52
N GLU A 142 -3.42 14.67 1.27
CA GLU A 142 -3.55 15.85 0.42
C GLU A 142 -2.79 15.66 -0.89
N GLY A 143 -3.11 16.40 -1.94
CA GLY A 143 -2.35 16.37 -3.20
C GLY A 143 -2.65 15.17 -4.11
N TYR A 144 -3.89 14.66 -4.07
CA TYR A 144 -4.33 13.58 -4.97
C TYR A 144 -4.67 14.04 -6.40
N THR A 145 -4.77 15.35 -6.62
CA THR A 145 -5.07 15.97 -7.93
C THR A 145 -3.89 15.89 -8.89
N GLU A 146 -2.67 15.83 -8.36
CA GLU A 146 -1.44 15.81 -9.14
C GLU A 146 -0.67 14.52 -8.91
N GLU A 147 0.04 14.10 -9.95
CA GLU A 147 0.86 12.89 -9.91
C GLU A 147 2.33 13.28 -10.00
N SER A 148 3.10 12.83 -9.02
CA SER A 148 4.55 13.04 -8.95
C SER A 148 5.29 11.78 -9.37
N VAL A 149 6.39 11.96 -10.10
CA VAL A 149 7.31 10.87 -10.44
C VAL A 149 8.26 10.67 -9.27
N VAL A 150 8.19 9.51 -8.64
CA VAL A 150 9.11 9.12 -7.57
C VAL A 150 10.32 8.37 -8.14
N ALA A 151 10.11 7.58 -9.19
CA ALA A 151 11.18 6.98 -9.98
C ALA A 151 10.82 7.00 -11.46
N LYS A 152 11.70 7.54 -12.31
CA LYS A 152 11.54 7.52 -13.77
C LYS A 152 11.66 6.08 -14.30
N ALA A 153 10.87 5.75 -15.31
CA ALA A 153 10.99 4.49 -16.03
C ALA A 153 12.36 4.40 -16.72
N GLN A 154 12.98 3.21 -16.74
CA GLN A 154 14.22 2.99 -17.47
C GLN A 154 13.94 2.43 -18.85
N VAL A 155 14.48 3.07 -19.87
CA VAL A 155 14.22 2.73 -21.27
C VAL A 155 15.50 2.67 -22.08
N VAL A 156 15.47 1.87 -23.14
CA VAL A 156 16.46 1.90 -24.22
C VAL A 156 15.81 2.59 -25.40
N CYS A 157 16.51 3.57 -25.93
CA CYS A 157 16.02 4.41 -27.01
C CYS A 157 16.80 4.16 -28.30
N VAL A 158 16.13 4.33 -29.43
CA VAL A 158 16.76 4.36 -30.75
C VAL A 158 16.59 5.75 -31.36
N ALA A 159 17.63 6.22 -32.05
CA ALA A 159 17.53 7.44 -32.84
C ALA A 159 16.59 7.19 -34.03
N GLU A 160 15.67 8.12 -34.29
CA GLU A 160 14.92 8.11 -35.56
C GLU A 160 15.93 8.23 -36.72
N ARG A 161 15.80 7.33 -37.70
CA ARG A 161 16.58 7.35 -38.95
C ARG A 161 16.11 8.45 -39.87
#